data_AF-A0A4Q0LR75-F1
#
_entry.id   AF-A0A4Q0LR75-F1
#
_cell.length_a   1.000
_cell.length_b   1.000
_cell.length_c   1.000
_cell.angle_alpha   90.00
_cell.angle_beta   90.00
_cell.angle_gamma   90.00
#
_symmetry.space_group_name_H-M   'P 1'
#
loop_
_entity.id
_entity.type
_entity.pdbx_description
1 polymer ?
#
loop_
_entity_poly.entity_id
_entity_poly.type
_entity_poly.pdbx_seq_one_letter_code
_entity_poly.pdbx_strand_id
1 'polypeptide(L)'
;EAVYIAIGIKPNGHKEVIDYCIAPSENIEVWTDMLQNMKSRGLKQVELFLSDGVVGMKTALARTYPKAHFQRCLVHVMRNIC
;
A
#
# COMPACT_ATOMS: atom_id res chain seq x y z
N GLU A 1 -3.31 -17.85 6.37
CA GLU A 1 -2.28 -16.94 5.82
C GLU A 1 -2.91 -16.11 4.72
N ALA A 2 -2.56 -14.82 4.65
CA ALA A 2 -3.02 -13.93 3.59
C ALA A 2 -1.81 -13.45 2.77
N VAL A 3 -2.05 -13.17 1.49
CA VAL A 3 -1.04 -12.60 0.59
C VAL A 3 -1.39 -11.14 0.36
N TYR A 4 -0.48 -10.26 0.77
CA TYR A 4 -0.56 -8.83 0.54
C TYR A 4 0.24 -8.49 -0.72
N ILE A 5 -0.38 -7.79 -1.66
CA ILE A 5 0.23 -7.46 -2.95
C ILE A 5 0.18 -5.95 -3.14
N ALA A 6 1.33 -5.35 -3.43
CA ALA A 6 1.45 -3.97 -3.84
C ALA A 6 1.49 -3.89 -5.37
N ILE A 7 0.48 -3.24 -5.96
CA ILE A 7 0.37 -3.03 -7.40
C ILE A 7 0.58 -1.55 -7.69
N GLY A 8 1.55 -1.25 -8.56
CA GLY A 8 1.86 0.08 -9.04
C GLY A 8 1.22 0.39 -10.38
N ILE A 9 0.93 1.67 -10.62
CA ILE A 9 0.56 2.19 -11.93
C ILE A 9 1.57 3.26 -12.31
N LYS A 10 2.27 3.06 -13.42
CA LYS A 10 3.23 4.04 -13.96
C LYS A 10 2.48 5.22 -14.62
N PRO A 11 3.15 6.37 -14.83
CA PRO A 11 2.56 7.51 -15.55
C PRO A 11 2.06 7.19 -16.96
N ASN A 12 2.61 6.15 -17.60
CA ASN A 12 2.16 5.66 -18.90
C ASN A 12 0.94 4.72 -18.83
N GLY A 13 0.35 4.53 -17.65
CA GLY A 13 -0.79 3.65 -17.41
C GLY A 13 -0.46 2.17 -17.25
N HIS A 14 0.81 1.78 -17.36
CA HIS A 14 1.23 0.39 -17.20
C HIS A 14 1.12 -0.05 -15.73
N LYS A 15 0.49 -1.21 -15.50
CA LYS A 15 0.35 -1.81 -14.18
C LYS A 15 1.43 -2.86 -13.97
N GLU A 16 2.06 -2.84 -12.81
CA GLU A 16 3.05 -3.85 -12.44
C GLU A 16 2.93 -4.22 -10.96
N VAL A 17 3.31 -5.45 -10.62
CA VAL A 17 3.45 -5.87 -9.23
C VAL A 17 4.77 -5.32 -8.71
N ILE A 18 4.71 -4.45 -7.70
CA ILE A 18 5.89 -3.84 -7.09
C ILE A 18 6.45 -4.77 -6.02
N ASP A 19 5.58 -5.33 -5.18
CA ASP A 19 5.98 -6.16 -4.05
C ASP A 19 4.86 -7.12 -3.63
N TYR A 20 5.23 -8.14 -2.87
CA TYR A 20 4.28 -9.00 -2.18
C TYR A 20 4.84 -9.47 -0.83
N CYS A 21 3.93 -9.74 0.11
CA CYS A 21 4.27 -10.31 1.40
C CYS A 21 3.24 -11.36 1.78
N ILE A 22 3.69 -12.46 2.37
CA ILE A 22 2.83 -13.49 2.96
C ILE A 22 2.90 -13.29 4.46
N ALA A 23 1.76 -13.01 5.09
CA ALA A 23 1.70 -12.86 6.54
C ALA A 23 0.51 -13.63 7.12
N PRO A 24 0.65 -14.18 8.34
CA PRO A 24 -0.42 -14.93 9.00
C PRO A 24 -1.59 -14.03 9.42
N SER A 25 -1.31 -12.76 9.73
CA SER A 25 -2.29 -11.76 10.14
C SER A 25 -1.99 -10.38 9.53
N GLU A 26 -3.03 -9.57 9.42
CA GLU A 26 -2.89 -8.17 9.02
C GLU A 26 -2.39 -7.35 10.20
N ASN A 27 -1.16 -6.86 10.09
CA ASN A 27 -0.53 -6.01 11.10
C ASN A 27 0.14 -4.80 10.43
N ILE A 28 0.13 -3.67 11.11
CA ILE A 28 0.77 -2.44 10.64
C ILE A 28 2.28 -2.59 10.47
N GLU A 29 2.90 -3.49 11.23
CA GLU A 29 4.33 -3.80 11.13
C GLU A 29 4.66 -4.38 9.75
N VAL A 30 3.87 -5.35 9.27
CA VAL A 30 4.02 -5.96 7.94
C VAL A 30 3.93 -4.90 6.84
N TRP A 31 2.97 -3.99 6.94
CA TRP A 31 2.81 -2.89 5.99
C TRP A 31 3.96 -1.89 6.05
N THR A 32 4.46 -1.60 7.25
CA THR A 32 5.60 -0.70 7.44
C THR A 32 6.86 -1.29 6.80
N ASP A 33 7.10 -2.58 6.99
CA ASP A 33 8.21 -3.30 6.38
C ASP A 33 8.10 -3.34 4.86
N MET A 34 6.91 -3.63 4.30
CA MET A 34 6.68 -3.53 2.85
C MET A 34 6.96 -2.11 2.32
N LEU A 35 6.49 -1.06 3.02
CA LEU A 35 6.74 0.33 2.62
C LEU A 35 8.24 0.67 2.64
N GLN A 36 8.97 0.21 3.65
CA GLN A 36 10.42 0.38 3.73
C GLN A 36 11.16 -0.41 2.64
N ASN A 37 10.74 -1.63 2.35
CA ASN A 37 11.30 -2.45 1.27
C ASN A 37 11.08 -1.84 -0.11
N MET A 38 9.91 -1.25 -0.36
CA MET A 38 9.67 -0.50 -1.60
C MET A 38 10.60 0.72 -1.69
N LYS A 39 10.78 1.46 -0.59
CA LYS A 39 11.66 2.63 -0.53
C LYS A 39 13.13 2.27 -0.73
N SER A 40 13.61 1.20 -0.10
CA SER A 40 15.00 0.74 -0.22
C SER A 40 15.34 0.27 -1.64
N ARG A 41 14.37 -0.32 -2.35
CA ARG A 41 14.51 -0.70 -3.77
C ARG A 41 14.42 0.47 -4.75
N GLY A 42 14.20 1.70 -4.26
CA GLY A 42 14.27 2.91 -5.06
C GLY A 42 12.93 3.50 -5.48
N LEU A 43 11.80 3.01 -4.95
CA LEU A 43 10.51 3.70 -5.09
C LEU A 43 10.53 4.97 -4.23
N LYS A 44 10.86 6.11 -4.85
CA LYS A 44 11.09 7.39 -4.15
C LYS A 44 9.84 8.26 -4.05
N GLN A 45 9.04 8.29 -5.11
CA GLN A 45 7.89 9.18 -5.23
C GLN A 45 6.65 8.37 -5.56
N VAL A 46 5.65 8.51 -4.71
CA VAL A 46 4.31 7.93 -4.86
C VAL A 46 3.35 9.09 -4.75
N GLU A 47 2.53 9.32 -5.77
CA GLU A 47 1.55 10.42 -5.78
C GLU A 47 0.29 10.03 -4.98
N LEU A 48 -0.18 8.80 -5.15
CA LEU A 48 -1.39 8.28 -4.53
C LEU A 48 -1.19 6.85 -4.05
N PHE A 49 -1.59 6.59 -2.81
CA PHE A 49 -1.62 5.27 -2.21
C PHE A 49 -3.07 4.87 -1.89
N LEU A 50 -3.44 3.64 -2.27
CA LEU A 50 -4.77 3.07 -2.07
C LEU A 50 -4.66 1.83 -1.19
N SER A 51 -5.41 1.83 -0.07
CA SER A 51 -5.56 0.64 0.79
C SER A 51 -6.99 0.57 1.33
N ASP A 52 -7.43 -0.63 1.67
CA ASP A 52 -8.67 -0.97 2.38
C ASP A 52 -8.88 -0.22 3.72
N GLY A 53 -7.82 0.35 4.29
CA GLY A 53 -7.89 1.27 5.44
C GLY A 53 -7.45 0.67 6.77
N VAL A 54 -6.47 -0.23 6.77
CA VAL A 54 -5.86 -0.78 7.98
C VAL A 54 -5.48 0.31 8.98
N VAL A 55 -5.77 0.07 10.25
CA VAL A 55 -5.47 1.00 11.34
C VAL A 55 -3.96 1.29 11.36
N GLY A 56 -3.61 2.58 11.37
CA GLY A 56 -2.21 3.02 11.36
C GLY A 56 -1.57 3.15 9.99
N MET A 57 -2.21 2.66 8.91
CA MET A 57 -1.67 2.73 7.53
C MET A 57 -1.35 4.16 7.12
N LYS A 58 -2.27 5.11 7.36
CA LYS A 58 -2.07 6.52 7.04
C LYS A 58 -0.84 7.10 7.76
N THR A 59 -0.61 6.71 9.01
CA THR A 59 0.54 7.16 9.80
C THR A 59 1.84 6.54 9.28
N ALA A 60 1.84 5.24 8.96
CA ALA A 60 3.00 4.56 8.38
C ALA A 60 3.36 5.15 7.00
N LEU A 61 2.35 5.42 6.17
CA LEU A 61 2.53 6.06 4.86
C LEU A 61 3.13 7.46 5.02
N ALA A 62 2.59 8.29 5.91
CA ALA A 62 3.09 9.65 6.12
C ALA A 62 4.55 9.68 6.59
N ARG A 63 5.00 8.64 7.32
CA ARG A 63 6.41 8.49 7.73
C ARG A 63 7.32 8.08 6.56
N THR A 64 6.88 7.15 5.72
CA THR A 64 7.71 6.61 4.64
C THR A 64 7.70 7.48 3.38
N TYR A 65 6.51 7.95 3.01
CA TYR A 65 6.17 8.72 1.80
C TYR A 65 5.35 9.98 2.18
N PRO A 66 5.98 11.03 2.73
CA PRO A 66 5.27 12.20 3.26
C PRO A 66 4.52 13.01 2.20
N LYS A 67 4.91 12.89 0.91
CA LYS A 67 4.25 13.58 -0.21
C LYS A 67 3.11 12.79 -0.83
N ALA A 68 2.94 11.51 -0.47
CA ALA A 68 1.91 10.68 -1.06
C ALA A 68 0.53 11.02 -0.48
N HIS A 69 -0.46 11.17 -1.36
CA HIS A 69 -1.85 11.23 -0.95
C HIS A 69 -2.33 9.83 -0.55
N PHE A 70 -3.19 9.77 0.47
CA PHE A 70 -3.82 8.53 0.90
C PHE A 70 -5.31 8.57 0.58
N GLN A 71 -5.80 7.50 -0.07
CA GLN A 71 -7.22 7.29 -0.30
C GLN A 71 -7.60 5.86 0.12
N ARG A 72 -8.77 5.73 0.75
CA ARG A 72 -9.34 4.42 1.04
C ARG A 72 -9.85 3.78 -0.25
N CYS A 73 -9.58 2.49 -0.43
CA CYS A 73 -9.97 1.75 -1.62
C CYS A 73 -11.50 1.65 -1.71
N LEU A 74 -12.08 2.33 -2.71
CA LEU A 74 -13.53 2.33 -2.93
C LEU A 74 -14.08 0.95 -3.30
N VAL A 75 -13.28 0.10 -3.95
CA VAL A 75 -13.67 -1.28 -4.26
C VAL A 75 -13.88 -2.10 -2.98
N HIS A 76 -12.97 -1.97 -2.00
CA HIS A 76 -13.14 -2.61 -0.69
C HIS A 76 -14.34 -2.03 0.07
N VAL A 77 -14.54 -0.71 0.02
CA VAL A 77 -15.71 -0.07 0.63
C VAL A 77 -17.01 -0.63 0.02
N MET A 78 -17.11 -0.70 -1.30
CA MET A 78 -18.29 -1.25 -1.98
C MET A 78 -18.54 -2.70 -1.60
N ARG A 79 -17.50 -3.57 -1.60
CA ARG A 79 -17.64 -4.98 -1.21
C ARG A 79 -18.02 -5.21 0.25
N ASN A 80 -17.73 -4.25 1.13
CA ASN A 80 -18.09 -4.33 2.54
C ASN A 80 -19.48 -3.78 2.84
N ILE A 81 -20.06 -2.98 1.93
CA ILE A 81 -21.38 -2.35 2.09
C ILE A 81 -22.46 -3.13 1.32
N CYS A 82 -22.13 -3.66 0.15
CA CYS A 82 -23.01 -4.48 -0.69
C CYS A 82 -23.02 -5.93 -0.21
#